data_AF-A0A3M1AWN3-F1
#
_entry.id   AF-A0A3M1AWN3-F1
#
_cell.length_a   1.000
_cell.length_b   1.000
_cell.length_c   1.000
_cell.angle_alpha   90.00
_cell.angle_beta   90.00
_cell.angle_gamma   90.00
#
_symmetry.space_group_name_H-M   'P 1'
#
loop_
_entity.id
_entity.type
_entity.pdbx_description
1 polymer ?
#
loop_
_entity_poly.entity_id
_entity_poly.type
_entity_poly.pdbx_seq_one_letter_code
_entity_poly.pdbx_strand_id
1 'polypeptide(L)'
;MWACPVHTEAGRYVHLIARGEYAEAYRVARAPNPFASICGRICAAPCEDACRRGKLDQPLAIRALKRFVTERFGVESMIDVIKLQEVLRPQIKRIDKWVAVIGAGPAGLSCAHDLALKGYQVTVF
;
A
#
# COMPACT_ATOMS: atom_id res chain seq x y z
N MET A 1 20.40 1.02 -1.75
CA MET A 1 19.56 0.09 -2.53
C MET A 1 18.23 -0.05 -1.81
N TRP A 2 17.11 0.03 -2.53
CA TRP A 2 15.77 -0.10 -1.96
C TRP A 2 15.47 -1.59 -1.78
N ALA A 3 15.18 -2.04 -0.55
CA ALA A 3 14.96 -3.47 -0.27
C ALA A 3 13.51 -3.92 -0.50
N CYS A 4 12.55 -2.99 -0.49
CA CYS A 4 11.16 -3.31 -0.80
C CYS A 4 10.99 -3.50 -2.32
N PRO A 5 10.50 -4.66 -2.81
CA PRO A 5 10.34 -4.90 -4.25
C PRO A 5 9.40 -3.95 -4.97
N VAL A 6 8.43 -3.38 -4.24
CA VAL A 6 7.46 -2.41 -4.75
C VAL A 6 7.81 -0.98 -4.33
N HIS A 7 9.06 -0.74 -3.93
CA HIS A 7 9.59 0.59 -3.60
C HIS A 7 8.77 1.38 -2.57
N THR A 8 8.12 0.70 -1.60
CA THR A 8 7.46 1.39 -0.48
C THR A 8 8.47 2.16 0.37
N GLU A 9 8.18 3.43 0.63
CA GLU A 9 8.99 4.32 1.47
C GLU A 9 8.85 3.98 2.97
N ALA A 10 9.46 2.86 3.40
CA ALA A 10 9.34 2.35 4.76
C ALA A 10 9.74 3.38 5.84
N GLY A 11 10.87 4.05 5.67
CA GLY A 11 11.33 5.07 6.61
C GLY A 11 10.34 6.24 6.76
N ARG A 12 9.68 6.63 5.67
CA ARG A 12 8.73 7.75 5.67
C ARG A 12 7.47 7.42 6.47
N TYR A 13 6.81 6.30 6.18
CA TYR A 13 5.61 5.95 6.95
C TYR A 13 5.92 5.61 8.41
N VAL A 14 7.09 5.02 8.71
CA VAL A 14 7.50 4.76 10.11
C VAL A 14 7.73 6.08 10.86
N HIS A 15 8.34 7.07 10.23
CA HIS A 15 8.51 8.39 10.83
C HIS A 15 7.15 9.09 11.08
N LEU A 16 6.21 8.98 10.14
CA LEU A 16 4.86 9.51 10.29
C LEU A 16 4.10 8.83 11.44
N ILE A 17 4.25 7.51 11.61
CA ILE A 17 3.70 6.78 12.76
C ILE A 17 4.25 7.33 14.07
N ALA A 18 5.57 7.55 14.15
CA ALA A 18 6.21 8.10 15.35
C ALA A 18 5.71 9.50 15.72
N ARG A 19 5.23 10.28 14.74
CA ARG A 19 4.63 11.61 14.92
C ARG A 19 3.11 11.59 15.16
N GLY A 20 2.49 10.41 15.17
CA GLY A 20 1.03 10.27 15.30
C GLY A 20 0.24 10.59 14.03
N GLU A 21 0.91 10.79 12.89
CA GLU A 21 0.32 11.16 11.60
C GLU A 21 -0.15 9.93 10.81
N TYR A 22 -1.03 9.13 11.42
CA TYR A 22 -1.32 7.77 10.96
C TYR A 22 -2.06 7.69 9.62
N ALA A 23 -2.95 8.64 9.31
CA ALA A 23 -3.65 8.68 8.04
C ALA A 23 -2.68 8.89 6.87
N GLU A 24 -1.70 9.78 7.05
CA GLU A 24 -0.65 10.02 6.06
C GLU A 24 0.32 8.85 5.98
N ALA A 25 0.67 8.23 7.12
CA ALA A 25 1.46 7.01 7.13
C ALA A 25 0.79 5.88 6.31
N TYR A 26 -0.53 5.72 6.44
CA TYR A 26 -1.30 4.78 5.63
C TYR A 26 -1.23 5.13 4.13
N ARG A 27 -1.42 6.41 3.75
CA ARG A 27 -1.29 6.84 2.34
C ARG A 27 0.08 6.47 1.77
N VAL A 28 1.16 6.78 2.48
CA VAL A 28 2.53 6.46 2.05
C VAL A 28 2.74 4.95 1.92
N ALA A 29 2.25 4.16 2.88
CA ALA A 29 2.39 2.71 2.84
C ALA A 29 1.58 2.05 1.70
N ARG A 30 0.41 2.61 1.37
CA ARG A 30 -0.55 2.09 0.37
C ARG A 30 -0.29 2.60 -1.05
N ALA A 31 0.40 3.73 -1.20
CA ALA A 31 0.59 4.39 -2.50
C ALA A 31 1.17 3.48 -3.59
N PRO A 32 2.27 2.74 -3.38
CA PRO A 32 2.85 1.91 -4.44
C PRO A 32 2.31 0.48 -4.49
N ASN A 33 1.41 0.10 -3.58
CA ASN A 33 0.99 -1.30 -3.44
C ASN A 33 -0.48 -1.40 -3.03
N PRO A 34 -1.37 -1.91 -3.91
CA PRO A 34 -2.78 -2.02 -3.58
C PRO A 34 -3.13 -2.95 -2.44
N PHE A 35 -2.19 -3.84 -2.09
CA PHE A 35 -2.32 -4.88 -1.09
C PHE A 35 -1.47 -4.61 0.15
N ALA A 36 -1.28 -3.33 0.52
CA ALA A 36 -0.52 -2.96 1.71
C ALA A 36 -0.98 -3.70 2.98
N SER A 37 -2.29 -3.94 3.13
CA SER A 37 -2.84 -4.67 4.28
C SER A 37 -2.50 -6.16 4.30
N ILE A 38 -2.54 -6.81 3.14
CA ILE A 38 -2.08 -8.20 2.98
C ILE A 38 -0.57 -8.27 3.26
N CYS A 39 0.21 -7.35 2.67
CA CYS A 39 1.66 -7.28 2.90
C CYS A 39 2.03 -6.93 4.35
N GLY A 40 1.16 -6.26 5.11
CA GLY A 40 1.33 -6.09 6.56
C GLY A 40 1.27 -7.41 7.34
N ARG A 41 0.76 -8.49 6.74
CA ARG A 41 0.60 -9.80 7.39
C ARG A 41 1.54 -10.86 6.85
N ILE A 42 1.64 -10.99 5.52
CA ILE A 42 2.33 -12.13 4.89
C ILE A 42 3.67 -11.79 4.25
N CYS A 43 4.05 -10.51 4.14
CA CYS A 43 5.29 -10.13 3.47
C CYS A 43 6.50 -10.77 4.16
N ALA A 44 7.48 -11.23 3.38
CA ALA A 44 8.76 -11.73 3.89
C ALA A 44 9.64 -10.62 4.54
N ALA A 45 9.20 -9.36 4.49
CA ALA A 45 9.83 -8.22 5.13
C ALA A 45 11.32 -7.98 4.78
N PRO A 46 11.74 -8.00 3.50
CA PRO A 46 13.14 -7.75 3.12
C PRO A 46 13.65 -6.35 3.52
N CYS A 47 12.74 -5.42 3.80
CA CYS A 47 13.05 -4.10 4.34
C CYS A 47 13.53 -4.12 5.80
N GLU A 48 13.17 -5.15 6.56
CA GLU A 48 13.66 -5.37 7.93
C GLU A 48 15.09 -5.93 7.87
N ASP A 49 15.37 -6.89 6.98
CA ASP A 49 16.73 -7.42 6.76
C ASP A 49 17.72 -6.32 6.36
N ALA A 50 17.29 -5.37 5.53
CA ALA A 50 18.09 -4.24 5.10
C ALA A 50 18.09 -3.05 6.08
N CYS A 51 17.40 -3.16 7.23
CA CYS A 51 17.26 -2.05 8.16
C CYS A 51 18.61 -1.71 8.83
N ARG A 52 19.04 -0.44 8.72
CA ARG A 52 20.31 0.02 9.33
C ARG A 52 20.35 -0.21 10.84
N ARG A 53 19.21 -0.12 11.53
CA ARG A 53 19.11 -0.33 12.99
C ARG A 53 19.50 -1.75 13.39
N GLY A 54 19.27 -2.75 12.53
CA GLY A 54 19.71 -4.13 12.75
C GLY A 54 21.23 -4.31 12.85
N LYS A 55 22.04 -3.31 12.44
CA LYS A 55 23.50 -3.31 12.67
C LYS A 55 23.90 -2.86 14.08
N LEU A 56 22.97 -2.26 14.84
CA LEU A 56 23.21 -1.79 16.20
C LEU A 56 22.59 -2.76 17.21
N ASP A 57 21.32 -3.08 17.03
CA ASP A 57 20.58 -4.01 17.90
C ASP A 57 19.63 -4.89 17.07
N GLN A 58 18.40 -4.43 16.82
CA GLN A 58 17.36 -5.17 16.12
C GLN A 58 16.72 -4.29 15.04
N PRO A 59 16.34 -4.86 13.88
CA PRO A 59 15.63 -4.11 12.87
C PRO A 59 14.28 -3.60 13.42
N LEU A 60 13.80 -2.51 12.84
CA LEU A 60 12.44 -2.05 13.13
C LEU A 60 11.43 -3.07 12.61
N ALA A 61 10.34 -3.28 13.34
CA ALA A 61 9.22 -4.14 12.93
C ALA A 61 8.36 -3.46 11.84
N ILE A 62 8.96 -3.16 10.69
CA ILE A 62 8.39 -2.42 9.56
C ILE A 62 7.09 -3.04 9.04
N ARG A 63 7.01 -4.38 8.98
CA ARG A 63 5.80 -5.12 8.60
C ARG A 63 4.69 -4.96 9.63
N ALA A 64 5.01 -5.06 10.93
CA ALA A 64 4.04 -4.87 12.00
C ALA A 64 3.52 -3.42 12.05
N LEU A 65 4.40 -2.44 11.84
CA LEU A 65 4.03 -1.02 11.74
C LEU A 65 3.14 -0.75 10.53
N LYS A 66 3.39 -1.43 9.39
CA LYS A 66 2.50 -1.38 8.22
C LYS A 66 1.12 -1.94 8.58
N ARG A 67 1.07 -3.11 9.24
CA ARG A 67 -0.18 -3.72 9.72
C ARG A 67 -0.96 -2.77 10.61
N PHE A 68 -0.30 -2.15 11.59
CA PHE A 68 -0.91 -1.21 12.52
C PHE A 68 -1.64 -0.06 11.80
N VAL A 69 -1.01 0.59 10.80
CA VAL A 69 -1.68 1.66 10.06
C VAL A 69 -2.79 1.15 9.15
N THR A 70 -2.62 -0.03 8.54
CA THR A 70 -3.66 -0.62 7.68
C THR A 70 -4.86 -1.14 8.46
N GLU A 71 -4.70 -1.61 9.70
CA GLU A 71 -5.85 -1.97 10.55
C GLU A 71 -6.65 -0.73 10.97
N ARG A 72 -6.00 0.43 11.03
CA ARG A 72 -6.63 1.70 11.46
C ARG A 72 -7.25 2.51 10.33
N PHE A 73 -6.74 2.38 9.10
CA PHE A 73 -7.17 3.18 7.94
C PHE A 73 -7.42 2.36 6.65
N GLY A 74 -7.16 1.05 6.66
CA GLY A 74 -7.39 0.15 5.53
C GLY A 74 -8.76 -0.51 5.57
N VAL A 75 -8.94 -1.57 4.77
CA VAL A 75 -10.23 -2.28 4.64
C VAL A 75 -10.72 -2.91 5.95
N GLU A 76 -9.80 -3.21 6.87
CA GLU A 76 -10.11 -3.77 8.20
C GLU A 76 -10.62 -2.75 9.20
N SER A 77 -10.45 -1.45 8.93
CA SER A 77 -10.80 -0.38 9.87
C SER A 77 -12.31 -0.19 10.05
N MET A 78 -13.13 -0.87 9.25
CA MET A 78 -14.58 -0.67 9.12
C MET A 78 -14.96 0.80 8.86
N ILE A 79 -14.00 1.65 8.49
CA ILE A 79 -14.24 3.01 8.04
C ILE A 79 -15.03 2.91 6.73
N ASP A 80 -16.06 3.76 6.62
CA ASP A 80 -16.85 3.88 5.40
C ASP A 80 -15.94 3.99 4.17
N VAL A 81 -16.18 3.14 3.18
CA VAL A 81 -15.42 3.08 1.92
C VAL A 81 -15.35 4.46 1.24
N ILE A 82 -16.38 5.29 1.42
CA ILE A 82 -16.44 6.66 0.92
C ILE A 82 -15.38 7.54 1.59
N LYS A 83 -15.19 7.43 2.92
CA LYS A 83 -14.12 8.16 3.65
C LYS A 83 -12.73 7.65 3.26
N LEU A 84 -12.60 6.36 2.96
CA LEU A 84 -11.37 5.76 2.42
C LEU A 84 -11.02 6.34 1.03
N GLN A 85 -12.02 6.60 0.19
CA GLN A 85 -11.83 7.28 -1.10
C GLN A 85 -11.42 8.76 -0.94
N GLU A 86 -11.94 9.46 0.09
CA GLU A 86 -11.50 10.83 0.41
C GLU A 86 -10.03 10.89 0.85
N VAL A 87 -9.53 9.83 1.48
CA VAL A 87 -8.12 9.71 1.84
C VAL A 87 -7.26 9.54 0.58
N LEU A 88 -7.73 8.79 -0.42
CA LEU A 88 -6.93 8.44 -1.61
C LEU A 88 -7.06 9.45 -2.77
N ARG A 89 -8.20 10.17 -2.89
CA ARG A 89 -8.52 11.27 -3.84
C ARG A 89 -7.77 11.29 -5.18
N PRO A 90 -7.83 10.24 -6.02
CA PRO A 90 -7.31 10.36 -7.37
C PRO A 90 -8.29 11.17 -8.23
N GLN A 91 -7.84 12.29 -8.82
CA GLN A 91 -8.56 12.90 -9.94
C GLN A 91 -8.30 12.05 -11.18
N ILE A 92 -9.30 11.31 -11.64
CA ILE A 92 -9.14 10.37 -12.76
C ILE A 92 -9.83 10.96 -14.00
N LYS A 93 -9.03 11.29 -15.01
CA LYS A 93 -9.54 11.61 -16.35
C LYS A 93 -9.83 10.30 -17.07
N ARG A 94 -11.10 10.04 -17.38
CA ARG A 94 -11.50 8.83 -18.12
C ARG A 94 -10.88 8.80 -19.52
N ILE A 95 -10.42 7.62 -19.91
CA ILE A 95 -9.92 7.27 -21.23
C ILE A 95 -10.95 6.32 -21.85
N ASP A 96 -11.37 6.61 -23.08
CA ASP A 96 -12.32 5.76 -23.81
C ASP A 96 -11.62 4.55 -24.44
N LYS A 97 -11.00 3.73 -23.60
CA LYS A 97 -10.36 2.47 -23.97
C LYS A 97 -10.66 1.42 -22.91
N TRP A 98 -10.98 0.22 -23.37
CA TRP A 98 -11.35 -0.92 -22.55
C TRP A 98 -10.16 -1.88 -22.41
N VAL A 99 -9.98 -2.43 -21.21
CA VAL A 99 -8.93 -3.42 -20.91
C VAL A 99 -9.56 -4.60 -20.18
N ALA A 100 -9.36 -5.80 -20.72
CA ALA A 100 -9.69 -7.04 -20.03
C ALA A 100 -8.47 -7.56 -19.25
N VAL A 101 -8.66 -7.89 -17.97
CA VAL A 101 -7.65 -8.55 -17.13
C VAL A 101 -8.16 -9.95 -16.80
N ILE A 102 -7.44 -10.99 -17.22
CA ILE A 102 -7.79 -12.38 -16.92
C ILE A 102 -7.05 -12.81 -15.65
N GLY A 103 -7.81 -13.15 -14.60
CA GLY A 103 -7.32 -13.59 -13.30
C GLY A 103 -7.42 -12.52 -12.21
N ALA A 104 -8.20 -12.81 -11.17
CA ALA A 104 -8.40 -11.95 -9.99
C ALA A 104 -7.36 -12.15 -8.86
N GLY A 105 -6.16 -12.63 -9.20
CA GLY A 105 -5.05 -12.74 -8.25
C GLY A 105 -4.36 -11.40 -7.97
N PRO A 106 -3.35 -11.35 -7.07
CA PRO A 106 -2.64 -10.12 -6.72
C PRO A 106 -2.04 -9.38 -7.92
N ALA A 107 -1.54 -10.12 -8.92
CA ALA A 107 -0.99 -9.52 -10.14
C ALA A 107 -2.08 -8.85 -10.99
N GLY A 108 -3.18 -9.56 -11.28
CA GLY A 108 -4.27 -9.05 -12.10
C GLY A 108 -4.98 -7.86 -11.43
N LEU A 109 -5.28 -7.97 -10.14
CA LEU A 109 -5.92 -6.87 -9.41
C LEU A 109 -4.98 -5.65 -9.24
N SER A 110 -3.66 -5.84 -9.11
CA SER A 110 -2.73 -4.71 -9.11
C SER A 110 -2.71 -4.01 -10.47
N CYS A 111 -2.66 -4.78 -11.55
CA CYS A 111 -2.74 -4.26 -12.92
C CYS A 111 -4.04 -3.48 -13.13
N ALA A 112 -5.18 -4.07 -12.74
CA ALA A 112 -6.49 -3.44 -12.86
C ALA A 112 -6.59 -2.14 -12.04
N HIS A 113 -6.09 -2.15 -10.80
CA HIS A 113 -6.04 -0.97 -9.93
C HIS A 113 -5.27 0.18 -10.60
N ASP A 114 -4.05 -0.09 -11.08
CA ASP A 114 -3.20 0.95 -11.65
C ASP A 114 -3.73 1.48 -12.98
N LEU A 115 -4.32 0.61 -13.82
CA LEU A 115 -4.98 1.02 -15.06
C LEU A 115 -6.24 1.85 -14.79
N ALA A 116 -7.03 1.50 -13.77
CA ALA A 116 -8.20 2.28 -13.37
C ALA A 116 -7.80 3.67 -12.87
N LEU A 117 -6.71 3.79 -12.09
CA LEU A 117 -6.16 5.08 -11.66
C LEU A 117 -5.65 5.93 -12.84
N LYS A 118 -5.18 5.29 -13.91
CA LYS A 118 -4.81 5.97 -15.17
C LYS A 118 -6.00 6.33 -16.06
N GLY A 119 -7.22 5.91 -15.71
CA GLY A 119 -8.46 6.28 -16.39
C GLY A 119 -8.99 5.26 -17.40
N TYR A 120 -8.38 4.10 -17.53
CA TYR A 120 -8.88 3.03 -18.41
C TYR A 120 -10.15 2.38 -17.83
N GLN A 121 -10.99 1.85 -18.72
CA GLN A 121 -12.17 1.06 -18.35
C GLN A 121 -11.77 -0.41 -18.25
N VAL A 122 -11.57 -0.90 -17.02
CA VAL A 122 -11.04 -2.24 -16.78
C VAL A 122 -12.14 -3.22 -16.39
N THR A 123 -12.16 -4.40 -17.00
CA THR A 123 -12.99 -5.54 -16.60
C THR A 123 -12.09 -6.70 -16.21
N VAL A 124 -12.33 -7.28 -15.02
CA VAL A 124 -11.60 -8.45 -14.54
C VAL A 124 -12.46 -9.69 -14.76
N PHE A 125 -11.86 -10.77 -15.28
CA PHE A 125 -12.48 -12.08 -15.51
C PHE A 125 -11.79 -13.16 -14.69
#